data_AF-A0A959SBB7-F1
#
_entry.id   AF-A0A959SBB7-F1
#
_cell.length_a   1.000
_cell.length_b   1.000
_cell.length_c   1.000
_cell.angle_alpha   90.00
_cell.angle_beta   90.00
_cell.angle_gamma   90.00
#
_symmetry.space_group_name_H-M   'P 1'
#
loop_
_entity.id
_entity.type
_entity.pdbx_description
1 polymer ?
#
loop_
_entity_poly.entity_id
_entity_poly.type
_entity_poly.pdbx_seq_one_letter_code
_entity_poly.pdbx_strand_id
1 'polypeptide(L)'
;EGWQWVQDSNVKAPLYWHRIDGDWYHYTLQGLKPVDPEMPLAHISFFEAFAFAEWKGMRLPTEAEWEVANAHFEWGQRWEWTHSAYLPYPGYTRVPGALGEYNGKFMVNQMVLRGASVATAPGHSRATYRNFFHPHLRWQYTGLRLVQR
;
A
#
# COMPACT_ATOMS: atom_id res chain seq x y z
N GLU A 1 16.76 -1.87 -6.17
CA GLU A 1 16.36 -1.48 -4.80
C GLU A 1 15.58 -2.56 -4.06
N GLY A 2 14.41 -3.01 -4.53
CA GLY A 2 13.61 -4.00 -3.80
C GLY A 2 14.34 -5.30 -3.44
N TRP A 3 15.13 -5.86 -4.35
CA TRP A 3 15.95 -7.04 -4.07
C TRP A 3 17.01 -6.80 -2.99
N GLN A 4 17.72 -5.67 -3.07
CA GLN A 4 18.70 -5.27 -2.04
C GLN A 4 18.02 -5.12 -0.68
N TRP A 5 16.85 -4.48 -0.64
CA TRP A 5 16.08 -4.31 0.59
C TRP A 5 15.69 -5.65 1.23
N VAL A 6 15.30 -6.66 0.42
CA VAL A 6 15.02 -8.02 0.93
C VAL A 6 16.28 -8.65 1.51
N GLN A 7 17.43 -8.51 0.83
CA GLN A 7 18.71 -9.05 1.31
C GLN A 7 19.14 -8.41 2.64
N ASP A 8 19.03 -7.08 2.75
CA ASP A 8 19.44 -6.34 3.94
C ASP A 8 18.49 -6.57 5.13
N SER A 9 17.19 -6.67 4.86
CA SER A 9 16.16 -6.78 5.90
C SER A 9 15.78 -8.22 6.24
N ASN A 10 16.30 -9.21 5.49
CA ASN A 10 15.97 -10.63 5.62
C ASN A 10 14.45 -10.92 5.68
N VAL A 11 13.69 -10.22 4.82
CA VAL A 11 12.22 -10.32 4.78
C VAL A 11 11.82 -11.62 4.09
N LYS A 12 10.99 -12.44 4.77
CA LYS A 12 10.56 -13.76 4.29
C LYS A 12 9.04 -13.95 4.18
N ALA A 13 8.27 -13.06 4.80
CA ALA A 13 6.81 -13.07 4.85
C ALA A 13 6.34 -11.65 5.20
N PRO A 14 5.05 -11.30 4.96
CA PRO A 14 4.45 -10.03 5.37
C PRO A 14 4.73 -9.68 6.83
N LEU A 15 4.74 -8.39 7.17
CA LEU A 15 5.08 -7.96 8.52
C LEU A 15 4.06 -8.55 9.51
N TYR A 16 4.57 -8.97 10.67
CA TYR A 16 3.85 -9.68 11.74
C TYR A 16 3.52 -11.15 11.49
N TRP A 17 3.93 -11.73 10.37
CA TRP A 17 3.75 -13.17 10.13
C TRP A 17 4.82 -14.00 10.84
N HIS A 18 4.41 -15.10 11.46
CA HIS A 18 5.25 -16.04 12.17
C HIS A 18 4.88 -17.47 11.78
N ARG A 19 5.87 -18.34 11.65
CA ARG A 19 5.64 -19.76 11.41
C ARG A 19 5.81 -20.54 12.71
N ILE A 20 4.75 -21.21 13.15
CA ILE A 20 4.68 -21.96 14.42
C ILE A 20 4.19 -23.36 14.08
N ASP A 21 4.98 -24.38 14.42
CA ASP A 21 4.66 -25.80 14.18
C ASP A 21 4.26 -26.14 12.73
N GLY A 22 4.81 -25.39 11.77
CA GLY A 22 4.57 -25.57 10.33
C GLY A 22 3.52 -24.63 9.75
N ASP A 23 2.63 -24.08 10.58
CA ASP A 23 1.52 -23.22 10.20
C ASP A 23 1.86 -21.72 10.32
N TRP A 24 1.15 -20.89 9.56
CA TRP A 24 1.31 -19.43 9.58
C TRP A 24 0.34 -18.77 10.55
N TYR A 25 0.89 -17.91 11.40
CA TYR A 25 0.18 -17.04 12.31
C TYR A 25 0.56 -15.59 12.05
N HIS A 26 -0.27 -14.65 12.48
CA HIS A 26 0.06 -13.23 12.46
C HIS A 26 -0.41 -12.49 13.71
N TYR A 27 0.31 -11.44 14.11
CA TYR A 27 -0.19 -10.54 15.15
C TYR A 27 -1.22 -9.56 14.59
N THR A 28 -2.39 -9.56 15.21
CA THR A 28 -3.46 -8.59 14.99
C THR A 28 -3.58 -7.67 16.21
N LEU A 29 -4.43 -6.64 16.13
CA LEU A 29 -4.77 -5.82 17.30
C LEU A 29 -5.47 -6.63 18.41
N GLN A 30 -5.98 -7.83 18.11
CA GLN A 30 -6.56 -8.75 19.09
C GLN A 30 -5.59 -9.89 19.49
N GLY A 31 -4.29 -9.74 19.22
CA GLY A 31 -3.27 -10.74 19.53
C GLY A 31 -2.95 -11.68 18.36
N LEU A 32 -2.21 -12.75 18.67
CA LEU A 32 -1.76 -13.75 17.71
C LEU A 32 -2.94 -14.58 17.21
N LYS A 33 -3.11 -14.67 15.89
CA LYS A 33 -4.16 -15.46 15.24
C LYS A 33 -3.57 -16.30 14.09
N PRO A 34 -4.18 -17.44 13.73
CA PRO A 34 -3.83 -18.13 12.50
C PRO A 34 -4.09 -17.20 11.30
N VAL A 35 -3.27 -17.32 10.26
CA VAL A 35 -3.51 -16.60 9.00
C VAL A 35 -4.76 -17.18 8.33
N ASP A 36 -5.73 -16.31 8.05
CA ASP A 36 -6.91 -16.63 7.26
C ASP A 36 -6.60 -16.42 5.76
N PRO A 37 -6.65 -17.48 4.92
CA PRO A 37 -6.32 -17.37 3.50
C PRO A 37 -7.35 -16.57 2.69
N GLU A 38 -8.58 -16.39 3.19
CA GLU A 38 -9.64 -15.64 2.51
C GLU A 38 -9.59 -14.14 2.82
N MET A 39 -8.80 -13.73 3.81
CA MET A 39 -8.69 -12.33 4.22
C MET A 39 -7.69 -11.56 3.34
N PRO A 40 -7.98 -10.31 2.96
CA PRO A 40 -7.02 -9.48 2.25
C PRO A 40 -5.72 -9.32 3.04
N LEU A 41 -4.61 -9.65 2.37
CA LEU A 41 -3.25 -9.50 2.88
C LEU A 41 -3.00 -8.08 3.40
N ALA A 42 -2.22 -7.96 4.46
CA ALA A 42 -1.85 -6.70 5.08
C ALA A 42 -0.34 -6.61 5.31
N HIS A 43 0.13 -5.39 5.53
CA HIS A 43 1.48 -5.09 6.02
C HIS A 43 2.61 -5.52 5.06
N ILE A 44 2.39 -5.25 3.78
CA ILE A 44 3.39 -5.44 2.72
C ILE A 44 3.93 -4.11 2.20
N SER A 45 5.19 -4.12 1.82
CA SER A 45 5.87 -3.02 1.15
C SER A 45 5.40 -2.90 -0.31
N PHE A 46 5.70 -1.76 -0.95
CA PHE A 46 5.54 -1.62 -2.39
C PHE A 46 6.42 -2.66 -3.13
N PHE A 47 7.63 -2.92 -2.62
CA PHE A 47 8.54 -3.90 -3.22
C PHE A 47 7.94 -5.32 -3.24
N GLU A 48 7.34 -5.76 -2.14
CA GLU A 48 6.64 -7.05 -2.06
C GLU A 48 5.42 -7.07 -3.00
N ALA A 49 4.60 -6.01 -3.01
CA ALA A 49 3.44 -5.91 -3.89
C ALA A 49 3.81 -5.97 -5.38
N PHE A 50 4.85 -5.22 -5.77
CA PHE A 50 5.37 -5.19 -7.13
C PHE A 50 5.96 -6.55 -7.53
N ALA A 51 6.78 -7.16 -6.68
CA ALA A 51 7.38 -8.46 -6.94
C ALA A 51 6.31 -9.56 -7.11
N PHE A 52 5.26 -9.54 -6.29
CA PHE A 52 4.14 -10.48 -6.42
C PHE A 52 3.37 -10.28 -7.74
N ALA A 53 3.11 -9.02 -8.12
CA ALA A 53 2.45 -8.72 -9.39
C ALA A 53 3.24 -9.24 -10.60
N GLU A 54 4.56 -9.02 -10.61
CA GLU A 54 5.46 -9.54 -11.65
C GLU A 54 5.50 -11.07 -11.67
N TRP A 55 5.63 -11.71 -10.50
CA TRP A 55 5.59 -13.16 -10.38
C TRP A 55 4.28 -13.76 -10.92
N LYS A 56 3.16 -13.07 -10.72
CA LYS A 56 1.85 -13.49 -11.22
C LYS A 56 1.65 -13.21 -12.72
N GLY A 57 2.61 -12.56 -13.40
CA GLY A 57 2.48 -12.14 -14.79
C GLY A 57 1.51 -10.98 -15.00
N MET A 58 1.25 -10.21 -13.94
CA MET A 58 0.33 -9.06 -13.91
C MET A 58 1.11 -7.78 -13.62
N ARG A 59 0.44 -6.71 -13.18
CA ARG A 59 1.07 -5.49 -12.68
C ARG A 59 0.22 -4.83 -11.60
N LEU A 60 0.79 -3.84 -10.92
CA LEU A 60 0.03 -2.91 -10.08
C LEU A 60 -0.65 -1.84 -10.97
N PRO A 61 -1.87 -1.37 -10.60
CA PRO A 61 -2.52 -0.28 -11.31
C PRO A 61 -1.77 1.04 -11.10
N THR A 62 -1.87 1.96 -12.04
CA THR A 62 -1.56 3.38 -11.78
C THR A 62 -2.62 3.99 -10.86
N GLU A 63 -2.30 5.11 -10.20
CA GLU A 63 -3.29 5.81 -9.37
C GLU A 63 -4.51 6.30 -10.18
N ALA A 64 -4.31 6.64 -11.45
CA ALA A 64 -5.36 7.09 -12.35
C ALA A 64 -6.29 5.93 -12.76
N GLU A 65 -5.72 4.77 -13.12
CA GLU A 65 -6.53 3.57 -13.41
C GLU A 65 -7.36 3.16 -12.20
N TRP A 66 -6.75 3.17 -11.01
CA TRP A 66 -7.45 2.88 -9.76
C TRP A 66 -8.59 3.88 -9.53
N GLU A 67 -8.33 5.18 -9.69
CA GLU A 67 -9.32 6.24 -9.50
C GLU A 67 -10.49 6.13 -10.46
N VAL A 68 -10.27 5.79 -11.73
CA VAL A 68 -11.37 5.60 -12.69
C VAL A 68 -12.16 4.34 -12.36
N ALA A 69 -11.49 3.26 -11.99
CA ALA A 69 -12.14 1.96 -11.80
C ALA A 69 -12.81 1.80 -10.42
N ASN A 70 -12.55 2.67 -9.45
CA ASN A 70 -12.98 2.48 -8.05
C ASN A 70 -14.49 2.28 -7.84
N ALA A 71 -15.33 2.74 -8.76
CA ALA A 71 -16.78 2.54 -8.72
C ALA A 71 -17.22 1.10 -9.07
N HIS A 72 -16.31 0.27 -9.59
CA HIS A 72 -16.60 -1.07 -10.10
C HIS A 72 -16.09 -2.20 -9.20
N PHE A 73 -15.54 -1.88 -8.03
CA PHE A 73 -15.08 -2.88 -7.07
C PHE A 73 -15.16 -2.37 -5.63
N GLU A 74 -15.18 -3.29 -4.68
CA GLU A 74 -15.11 -2.94 -3.26
C GLU A 74 -13.66 -2.62 -2.85
N TRP A 75 -13.52 -1.54 -2.09
CA TRP A 75 -12.25 -1.08 -1.53
C TRP A 75 -12.45 -0.59 -0.09
N GLY A 76 -11.34 -0.32 0.60
CA GLY A 76 -11.36 0.22 1.97
C GLY A 76 -10.94 -0.77 3.05
N GLN A 77 -10.67 -2.03 2.69
CA GLN A 77 -10.07 -2.98 3.62
C GLN A 77 -8.57 -2.72 3.81
N ARG A 78 -7.85 -2.34 2.75
CA ARG A 78 -6.40 -2.05 2.75
C ARG A 78 -6.11 -0.85 1.87
N TRP A 79 -5.09 -0.08 2.25
CA TRP A 79 -4.48 0.87 1.33
C TRP A 79 -3.79 0.09 0.22
N GLU A 80 -4.20 0.29 -1.02
CA GLU A 80 -3.72 -0.51 -2.16
C GLU A 80 -2.57 0.22 -2.83
N TRP A 81 -1.39 -0.40 -2.89
CA TRP A 81 -0.24 0.14 -3.60
C TRP A 81 -0.53 0.31 -5.09
N THR A 82 -0.13 1.48 -5.63
CA THR A 82 -0.19 1.76 -7.06
C THR A 82 1.21 1.90 -7.66
N HIS A 83 1.35 1.69 -8.96
CA HIS A 83 2.57 1.95 -9.71
C HIS A 83 2.69 3.44 -10.10
N SER A 84 2.46 4.35 -9.15
CA SER A 84 2.55 5.78 -9.34
C SER A 84 3.37 6.42 -8.23
N ALA A 85 4.39 7.19 -8.62
CA ALA A 85 5.15 8.01 -7.68
C ALA A 85 4.28 9.14 -7.15
N TYR A 86 4.47 9.52 -5.89
CA TYR A 86 3.76 10.64 -5.28
C TYR A 86 4.34 11.97 -5.77
N LEU A 87 3.95 12.34 -6.99
CA LEU A 87 4.32 13.59 -7.64
C LEU A 87 3.15 14.59 -7.61
N PRO A 88 3.43 15.91 -7.73
CA PRO A 88 2.38 16.89 -7.93
C PRO A 88 1.61 16.58 -9.22
N TYR A 89 0.28 16.71 -9.19
CA TYR A 89 -0.48 16.77 -10.43
C TYR A 89 -0.14 18.05 -11.21
N PRO A 90 -0.30 18.05 -12.55
CA PRO A 90 -0.11 19.25 -13.36
C PRO A 90 -0.92 20.44 -12.81
N GLY A 91 -0.25 21.59 -12.64
CA GLY A 91 -0.87 22.80 -12.09
C GLY A 91 -0.95 22.85 -10.56
N TYR A 92 -0.43 21.86 -9.82
CA TYR A 92 -0.34 21.95 -8.37
C TYR A 92 0.55 23.12 -7.93
N THR A 93 -0.01 24.01 -7.11
CA THR A 93 0.70 25.13 -6.48
C THR A 93 0.65 25.00 -4.97
N ARG A 94 1.77 25.30 -4.30
CA ARG A 94 1.80 25.38 -2.84
C ARG A 94 1.24 26.72 -2.40
N VAL A 95 0.38 26.72 -1.39
CA VAL A 95 0.00 27.95 -0.70
C VAL A 95 1.18 28.46 0.14
N PRO A 96 1.42 29.77 0.25
CA PRO A 96 2.44 30.29 1.15
C PRO A 96 2.17 29.92 2.62
N GLY A 97 3.23 29.80 3.42
CA GLY A 97 3.15 29.51 4.85
C GLY A 97 3.02 28.03 5.21
N ALA A 98 2.81 27.75 6.50
CA ALA A 98 2.88 26.40 7.08
C ALA A 98 1.91 25.39 6.43
N LEU A 99 0.76 25.85 5.91
CA LEU A 99 -0.21 24.98 5.26
C LEU A 99 0.32 24.39 3.94
N GLY A 100 1.18 25.11 3.22
CA GLY A 100 1.79 24.64 1.97
C GLY A 100 2.82 23.52 2.16
N GLU A 101 3.32 23.34 3.38
CA GLU A 101 4.25 22.27 3.74
C GLU A 101 3.57 20.94 3.98
N TYR A 102 2.24 20.91 4.13
CA TYR A 102 1.53 19.70 4.55
C TYR A 102 1.79 18.51 3.63
N ASN A 103 1.81 18.76 2.31
CA ASN A 103 1.96 17.72 1.29
C ASN A 103 3.19 17.93 0.40
N GLY A 104 3.41 19.15 -0.08
CA GLY A 104 4.33 19.41 -1.19
C GLY A 104 5.78 19.00 -0.91
N LYS A 105 6.25 19.14 0.35
CA LYS A 105 7.64 18.78 0.72
C LYS A 105 7.93 17.28 0.68
N PHE A 106 6.89 16.46 0.64
CA PHE A 106 6.98 15.00 0.66
C PHE A 106 6.84 14.35 -0.73
N MET A 107 6.66 15.15 -1.79
CA MET A 107 6.51 14.68 -3.17
C MET A 107 7.85 14.24 -3.79
N VAL A 108 8.59 13.37 -3.10
CA VAL A 108 9.88 12.81 -3.49
C VAL A 108 10.06 11.44 -2.81
N ASN A 109 10.55 10.45 -3.55
CA ASN A 109 10.91 9.10 -3.06
C ASN A 109 9.77 8.31 -2.37
N GLN A 110 8.51 8.60 -2.71
CA GLN A 110 7.34 7.92 -2.15
C GLN A 110 6.40 7.44 -3.25
N MET A 111 5.66 6.37 -2.95
CA MET A 111 4.68 5.75 -3.84
C MET A 111 3.27 6.01 -3.34
N VAL A 112 2.33 6.14 -4.26
CA VAL A 112 0.93 6.41 -3.97
C VAL A 112 0.20 5.11 -3.58
N LEU A 113 -0.67 5.21 -2.58
CA LEU A 113 -1.68 4.21 -2.26
C LEU A 113 -3.08 4.84 -2.34
N ARG A 114 -4.06 4.02 -2.72
CA ARG A 114 -5.45 4.44 -2.90
C ARG A 114 -6.41 3.60 -2.06
N GLY A 115 -7.66 4.04 -2.01
CA GLY A 115 -8.72 3.45 -1.21
C GLY A 115 -8.74 3.97 0.23
N ALA A 116 -8.73 3.03 1.17
CA ALA A 116 -8.71 3.25 2.61
C ALA A 116 -8.33 1.92 3.29
N SER A 117 -8.16 1.91 4.60
CA SER A 117 -7.97 0.68 5.37
C SER A 117 -9.00 0.53 6.47
N VAL A 118 -9.04 -0.66 7.08
CA VAL A 118 -9.80 -0.93 8.32
C VAL A 118 -9.49 0.03 9.48
N ALA A 119 -8.35 0.74 9.43
CA ALA A 119 -7.94 1.73 10.41
C ALA A 119 -8.22 3.18 9.97
N THR A 120 -8.83 3.39 8.80
CA THR A 120 -9.20 4.72 8.31
C THR A 120 -10.55 5.14 8.88
N ALA A 121 -10.62 6.35 9.44
CA ALA A 121 -11.85 6.84 10.07
C ALA A 121 -13.01 6.95 9.06
N PRO A 122 -14.26 6.63 9.46
CA PRO A 122 -15.44 6.86 8.62
C PRO A 122 -15.53 8.31 8.14
N GLY A 123 -15.83 8.52 6.85
CA GLY A 123 -15.94 9.84 6.24
C GLY A 123 -14.62 10.51 5.83
N HIS A 124 -13.46 9.92 6.15
CA HIS A 124 -12.14 10.47 5.76
C HIS A 124 -11.76 10.13 4.31
N SER A 125 -12.16 8.96 3.84
CA SER A 125 -11.79 8.45 2.52
C SER A 125 -12.56 9.14 1.41
N ARG A 126 -11.89 9.32 0.27
CA ARG A 126 -12.47 9.84 -0.98
C ARG A 126 -11.91 9.05 -2.14
N ALA A 127 -12.69 8.94 -3.22
CA ALA A 127 -12.24 8.35 -4.45
C ALA A 127 -10.92 8.98 -4.91
N THR A 128 -10.70 10.28 -4.70
CA THR A 128 -9.49 11.05 -5.07
C THR A 128 -8.39 11.10 -3.99
N TYR A 129 -8.54 10.40 -2.85
CA TYR A 129 -7.58 10.48 -1.75
C TYR A 129 -6.26 9.77 -2.07
N ARG A 130 -5.14 10.50 -2.03
CA ARG A 130 -3.80 9.97 -2.27
C ARG A 130 -3.06 9.80 -0.96
N ASN A 131 -2.95 8.56 -0.47
CA ASN A 131 -2.02 8.24 0.60
C ASN A 131 -0.63 8.01 -0.01
N PHE A 132 0.43 8.20 0.76
CA PHE A 132 1.80 8.07 0.26
C PHE A 132 2.75 7.60 1.35
N PHE A 133 3.63 6.66 0.99
CA PHE A 133 4.69 6.15 1.87
C PHE A 133 5.94 5.79 1.07
N HIS A 134 7.08 5.74 1.75
CA HIS A 134 8.30 5.18 1.18
C HIS A 134 8.10 3.70 0.81
N PRO A 135 8.69 3.23 -0.32
CA PRO A 135 8.42 1.91 -0.88
C PRO A 135 8.64 0.73 0.07
N HIS A 136 9.58 0.85 1.01
CA HIS A 136 9.99 -0.23 1.91
C HIS A 136 9.15 -0.34 3.19
N LEU A 137 8.27 0.63 3.47
CA LEU A 137 7.49 0.66 4.71
C LEU A 137 6.33 -0.34 4.68
N ARG A 138 6.10 -1.01 5.82
CA ARG A 138 5.19 -2.16 5.95
C ARG A 138 4.21 -2.06 7.12
N TRP A 139 4.45 -1.16 8.07
CA TRP A 139 3.68 -1.08 9.31
C TRP A 139 2.23 -0.61 9.10
N GLN A 140 1.96 0.07 7.99
CA GLN A 140 0.62 0.49 7.59
C GLN A 140 -0.25 -0.70 7.17
N TYR A 141 -1.57 -0.53 7.16
CA TYR A 141 -2.52 -1.51 6.63
C TYR A 141 -2.53 -1.52 5.09
N THR A 142 -1.39 -1.87 4.51
CA THR A 142 -1.13 -1.88 3.08
C THR A 142 -1.36 -3.26 2.47
N GLY A 143 -1.95 -3.28 1.28
CA GLY A 143 -2.18 -4.47 0.47
C GLY A 143 -1.91 -4.17 -1.00
N LEU A 144 -2.45 -4.99 -1.87
CA LEU A 144 -2.34 -4.82 -3.32
C LEU A 144 -3.66 -5.14 -4.02
N ARG A 145 -3.79 -4.62 -5.24
CA ARG A 145 -4.77 -5.07 -6.23
C ARG A 145 -4.04 -5.25 -7.54
N LEU A 146 -4.29 -6.36 -8.22
CA LEU A 146 -3.66 -6.66 -9.49
C LEU A 146 -4.53 -6.18 -10.65
N VAL A 147 -3.87 -5.76 -11.72
CA VAL A 147 -4.49 -5.54 -13.03
C VAL A 147 -3.74 -6.31 -14.10
N GLN A 148 -4.46 -6.71 -15.15
CA GLN A 148 -3.85 -7.37 -16.29
C GLN A 148 -2.94 -6.40 -17.05
N ARG A 149 -1.96 -6.95 -17.76
CA ARG A 149 -1.05 -6.17 -18.60
C ARG A 149 -1.78 -5.63 -19.82
#